data_AF-A0A852TVZ5-F1
#
_entry.id   AF-A0A852TVZ5-F1
#
_cell.length_a   1.000
_cell.length_b   1.000
_cell.length_c   1.000
_cell.angle_alpha   90.00
_cell.angle_beta   90.00
_cell.angle_gamma   90.00
#
_symmetry.space_group_name_H-M   'P 1'
#
loop_
_entity.id
_entity.type
_entity.pdbx_description
1 polymer ?
#
loop_
_entity_poly.entity_id
_entity_poly.type
_entity_poly.pdbx_seq_one_letter_code
_entity_poly.pdbx_strand_id
1 'polypeptide(L)'
;MAERLKGVLGWTGIAVLVGAVVLMVPRLFGLDEDVAAGQDLSPLIVAALVLGLAAGGFVTLRFPDGHGDRGTGRPDLVGAIVRVAAVLAGFALVWATYPTRHLAPAVRNGDYRMFPGMVTELWIGVCLVALGLVLLCSGSSLLLPQSWKRALTGLTAGILAVILLWGMTPPLTRFLMVEHAVAKTVGDPAPVPADISRVGWSWQPEHRVMGVERGPRGPIVRYADGFVALDGADGEELWTYRLPYARQVETGVFAGDERYAYLLYVAEPELETRTMVVLDTATGEVVRNAPMPELGEDAPSKGPHLTPDLRVFLVQEDGGAVVVAHATDSAERIWEFPLEDSTPERLCRWDGNDGIREHGDRVLVARLCLDEEHLPDHDRSAALANMDVPDDAVESVVALDTATGQQVWRREWTPDDLSTGDLPYVGGTREGRGAEPVAVTEGGTFTLATGEPVRVRPEKPGDPRRHRDHTLAIDTAGAVVLREAVLRLEEAEKPALVLRTDAAGEVVQRTELAPDIVGRYLESVHVLDEVLVAPHVERDDSTENPIRALAAVPLGAEVGEDDLVWIDFGGERLPETPDSRQTQALHRTLAVPGAVVSYVIDPNESGSDLSPLHGLVP
;
A
#
# COMPACT_ATOMS: atom_id res chain seq x y z
N MET A 1 -48.59 36.68 1.65
CA MET A 1 -47.52 35.81 2.18
C MET A 1 -46.53 35.41 1.08
N ALA A 2 -47.00 34.92 -0.07
CA ALA A 2 -46.16 34.52 -1.21
C ALA A 2 -45.14 35.58 -1.71
N GLU A 3 -45.53 36.86 -1.82
CA GLU A 3 -44.59 37.92 -2.24
C GLU A 3 -43.47 38.21 -1.23
N ARG A 4 -43.76 38.03 0.07
CA ARG A 4 -42.73 38.20 1.12
C ARG A 4 -41.68 37.10 1.00
N LEU A 5 -42.11 35.87 0.74
CA LEU A 5 -41.23 34.71 0.58
C LEU A 5 -40.32 34.87 -0.64
N LYS A 6 -40.86 35.31 -1.79
CA LYS A 6 -40.09 35.53 -3.01
C LYS A 6 -38.95 36.55 -2.84
N GLY A 7 -39.23 37.68 -2.18
CA GLY A 7 -38.21 38.68 -1.90
C GLY A 7 -37.06 38.15 -1.03
N VAL A 8 -37.38 37.36 0.01
CA VAL A 8 -36.37 36.70 0.86
C VAL A 8 -35.54 35.73 0.03
N LEU A 9 -36.17 34.85 -0.76
CA LEU A 9 -35.48 33.86 -1.61
C LEU A 9 -34.52 34.52 -2.61
N GLY A 10 -34.91 35.65 -3.22
CA GLY A 10 -34.05 36.38 -4.15
C GLY A 10 -32.78 36.92 -3.49
N TRP A 11 -32.91 37.57 -2.32
CA TRP A 11 -31.76 38.07 -1.56
C TRP A 11 -30.89 36.92 -1.01
N THR A 12 -31.49 35.80 -0.62
CA THR A 12 -30.76 34.56 -0.26
C THR A 12 -29.95 34.04 -1.44
N GLY A 13 -30.54 33.96 -2.64
CA GLY A 13 -29.84 33.52 -3.85
C GLY A 13 -28.62 34.37 -4.19
N ILE A 14 -28.73 35.71 -4.05
CA ILE A 14 -27.59 36.63 -4.24
C ILE A 14 -26.48 36.36 -3.22
N ALA A 15 -26.83 36.26 -1.93
CA ALA A 15 -25.84 35.98 -0.89
C ALA A 15 -25.12 34.65 -1.12
N VAL A 16 -25.85 33.61 -1.54
CA VAL A 16 -25.28 32.29 -1.86
C VAL A 16 -24.35 32.38 -3.08
N LEU A 17 -24.73 33.09 -4.14
CA LEU A 17 -23.87 33.29 -5.33
C LEU A 17 -22.58 34.03 -4.99
N VAL A 18 -22.67 35.14 -4.24
CA VAL A 18 -21.50 35.90 -3.81
C VAL A 18 -20.60 35.04 -2.92
N GLY A 19 -21.18 34.29 -1.98
CA GLY A 19 -20.44 33.33 -1.16
C GLY A 19 -19.71 32.29 -2.01
N ALA A 20 -20.38 31.69 -2.99
CA ALA A 20 -19.79 30.71 -3.89
C ALA A 20 -18.57 31.27 -4.65
N VAL A 21 -18.68 32.50 -5.17
CA VAL A 21 -17.57 33.18 -5.87
C VAL A 21 -16.40 33.43 -4.93
N VAL A 22 -16.66 33.95 -3.72
CA VAL A 22 -15.61 34.20 -2.72
C VAL A 22 -14.88 32.92 -2.34
N LEU A 23 -15.57 31.78 -2.28
CA LEU A 23 -14.96 30.49 -1.97
C LEU A 23 -14.16 29.90 -3.15
N MET A 24 -14.65 30.03 -4.38
CA MET A 24 -14.00 29.42 -5.55
C MET A 24 -12.83 30.22 -6.11
N VAL A 25 -12.91 31.56 -6.09
CA VAL A 25 -11.92 32.43 -6.76
C VAL A 25 -10.49 32.24 -6.25
N PRO A 26 -10.21 32.20 -4.93
CA PRO A 26 -8.86 31.97 -4.42
C PRO A 26 -8.27 30.63 -4.90
N ARG A 27 -9.11 29.60 -5.01
CA ARG A 27 -8.70 28.26 -5.45
C ARG A 27 -8.37 28.22 -6.94
N LEU A 28 -9.09 28.99 -7.76
CA LEU A 28 -8.83 29.09 -9.20
C LEU A 28 -7.52 29.80 -9.51
N PHE A 29 -7.19 30.88 -8.79
CA PHE A 29 -5.95 31.61 -9.00
C PHE A 29 -4.69 30.81 -8.62
N GLY A 30 -4.82 29.79 -7.76
CA GLY A 30 -3.75 28.86 -7.46
C GLY A 30 -3.50 27.79 -8.53
N LEU A 31 -4.36 27.67 -9.56
CA LEU A 31 -4.25 26.62 -10.58
C LEU A 31 -3.47 27.06 -11.84
N ASP A 32 -3.25 28.36 -12.07
CA ASP A 32 -2.92 28.90 -13.40
C ASP A 32 -1.44 28.76 -13.82
N GLU A 33 -0.54 28.33 -12.93
CA GLU A 33 0.90 28.28 -13.26
C GLU A 33 1.43 26.92 -13.74
N ASP A 34 0.76 25.79 -13.48
CA ASP A 34 1.37 24.45 -13.69
C ASP A 34 0.41 23.30 -14.07
N VAL A 35 -0.82 23.56 -14.55
CA VAL A 35 -1.74 22.47 -14.92
C VAL A 35 -1.36 21.88 -16.28
N ALA A 36 -1.08 20.57 -16.32
CA ALA A 36 -0.75 19.88 -17.56
C ALA A 36 -1.89 19.97 -18.59
N ALA A 37 -1.54 20.22 -19.85
CA ALA A 37 -2.49 20.42 -20.95
C ALA A 37 -3.47 19.23 -21.08
N GLY A 38 -4.77 19.51 -20.94
CA GLY A 38 -5.85 18.50 -21.02
C GLY A 38 -6.55 18.16 -19.70
N GLN A 39 -6.13 18.78 -18.59
CA GLN A 39 -6.60 18.46 -17.23
C GLN A 39 -7.43 19.58 -16.59
N ASP A 40 -7.86 20.52 -17.42
CA ASP A 40 -8.45 21.79 -17.01
C ASP A 40 -9.90 21.59 -16.53
N LEU A 41 -10.10 21.64 -15.20
CA LEU A 41 -11.40 21.92 -14.59
C LEU A 41 -11.80 23.39 -14.78
N SER A 42 -10.84 24.26 -15.15
CA SER A 42 -11.03 25.68 -15.38
C SER A 42 -12.17 26.02 -16.37
N PRO A 43 -12.37 25.39 -17.55
CA PRO A 43 -13.48 25.71 -18.44
C PRO A 43 -14.85 25.43 -17.83
N LEU A 44 -15.01 24.36 -17.03
CA LEU A 44 -16.29 24.04 -16.38
C LEU A 44 -16.59 25.00 -15.25
N ILE A 45 -15.58 25.39 -14.47
CA ILE A 45 -15.74 26.35 -13.37
C ILE A 45 -15.92 27.77 -13.91
N VAL A 46 -15.16 28.16 -14.94
CA VAL A 46 -15.35 29.43 -15.67
C VAL A 46 -16.73 29.47 -16.28
N ALA A 47 -17.20 28.38 -16.91
CA ALA A 47 -18.57 28.31 -17.40
C ALA A 47 -19.61 28.48 -16.28
N ALA A 48 -19.41 27.84 -15.12
CA ALA A 48 -20.28 28.01 -13.94
C ALA A 48 -20.34 29.47 -13.46
N LEU A 49 -19.18 30.12 -13.34
CA LEU A 49 -19.06 31.53 -12.93
C LEU A 49 -19.73 32.46 -13.95
N VAL A 50 -19.46 32.26 -15.24
CA VAL A 50 -20.07 33.03 -16.33
C VAL A 50 -21.58 32.85 -16.34
N LEU A 51 -22.09 31.63 -16.12
CA LEU A 51 -23.52 31.36 -16.03
C LEU A 51 -24.16 32.06 -14.83
N GLY A 52 -23.48 32.04 -13.68
CA GLY A 52 -23.87 32.76 -12.46
C GLY A 52 -23.97 34.27 -12.69
N LEU A 53 -22.93 34.86 -13.30
CA LEU A 53 -22.88 36.28 -13.64
C LEU A 53 -23.93 36.68 -14.68
N ALA A 54 -24.10 35.88 -15.74
CA ALA A 54 -25.07 36.13 -16.80
C ALA A 54 -26.51 36.07 -16.27
N ALA A 55 -26.84 35.09 -15.43
CA ALA A 55 -28.15 34.99 -14.81
C ALA A 55 -28.40 36.12 -13.80
N GLY A 56 -27.39 36.49 -13.00
CA GLY A 56 -27.45 37.65 -12.12
C GLY A 56 -27.73 38.95 -12.90
N GLY A 57 -26.98 39.17 -13.99
CA GLY A 57 -27.17 40.30 -14.90
C GLY A 57 -28.55 40.31 -15.57
N PHE A 58 -29.04 39.16 -16.01
CA PHE A 58 -30.37 39.06 -16.63
C PHE A 58 -31.50 39.41 -15.64
N VAL A 59 -31.37 38.97 -14.38
CA VAL A 59 -32.35 39.29 -13.32
C VAL A 59 -32.31 40.76 -12.93
N THR A 60 -31.13 41.40 -12.92
CA THR A 60 -31.00 42.83 -12.63
C THR A 60 -31.40 43.71 -13.80
N LEU A 61 -31.20 43.30 -15.05
CA LEU A 61 -31.55 44.09 -16.24
C LEU A 61 -33.04 44.04 -16.60
N ARG A 62 -33.80 43.01 -16.18
CA ARG A 62 -35.27 42.98 -16.27
C ARG A 62 -35.93 43.82 -15.16
N PHE A 63 -35.42 45.01 -14.88
CA PHE A 63 -36.26 46.03 -14.25
C PHE A 63 -37.35 46.39 -15.26
N PRO A 64 -38.63 46.09 -14.99
CA PRO A 64 -39.69 46.63 -15.82
C PRO A 64 -39.58 48.15 -15.70
N ASP A 65 -39.33 48.82 -16.83
CA ASP A 65 -39.62 50.24 -17.00
C ASP A 65 -41.10 50.41 -16.68
N GLY A 66 -41.36 50.64 -15.40
CA GLY A 66 -42.69 50.51 -14.86
C GLY A 66 -43.46 51.72 -15.26
N HIS A 67 -44.22 51.66 -16.36
CA HIS A 67 -45.34 52.56 -16.62
C HIS A 67 -46.50 51.78 -17.27
N GLY A 68 -47.39 51.29 -16.40
CA GLY A 68 -48.83 51.25 -16.61
C GLY A 68 -49.38 50.50 -17.83
N ASP A 69 -49.56 49.18 -17.73
CA ASP A 69 -50.81 48.61 -18.24
C ASP A 69 -51.20 47.35 -17.45
N ARG A 70 -52.28 47.47 -16.66
CA ARG A 70 -52.89 46.36 -15.89
C ARG A 70 -53.82 45.57 -16.81
N GLY A 71 -53.27 45.00 -17.88
CA GLY A 71 -53.99 44.06 -18.75
C GLY A 71 -53.91 42.63 -18.18
N THR A 72 -55.04 41.96 -18.07
CA THR A 72 -55.23 40.60 -17.53
C THR A 72 -54.16 39.60 -18.02
N GLY A 73 -53.22 39.28 -17.12
CA GLY A 73 -51.99 38.57 -17.43
C GLY A 73 -52.17 37.09 -17.74
N ARG A 74 -51.91 36.71 -19.00
CA ARG A 74 -51.48 35.35 -19.32
C ARG A 74 -50.18 35.06 -18.55
N PRO A 75 -50.03 33.88 -17.93
CA PRO A 75 -48.75 33.49 -17.35
C PRO A 75 -47.67 33.58 -18.42
N ASP A 76 -46.58 34.28 -18.12
CA ASP A 76 -45.42 34.44 -19.01
C ASP A 76 -44.73 33.09 -19.20
N LEU A 77 -45.20 32.33 -20.20
CA LEU A 77 -44.71 31.00 -20.55
C LEU A 77 -43.22 31.03 -20.86
N VAL A 78 -42.73 32.13 -21.46
CA VAL A 78 -41.30 32.32 -21.73
C VAL A 78 -40.51 32.43 -20.42
N GLY A 79 -41.01 33.20 -19.46
CA GLY A 79 -40.41 33.30 -18.12
C GLY A 79 -40.37 31.96 -17.38
N ALA A 80 -41.41 31.12 -17.52
CA ALA A 80 -41.43 29.79 -16.93
C ALA A 80 -40.40 28.84 -17.57
N ILE A 81 -40.30 28.81 -18.90
CA ILE A 81 -39.33 27.98 -19.63
C ILE A 81 -37.90 28.36 -19.26
N VAL A 82 -37.58 29.66 -19.20
CA VAL A 82 -36.24 30.13 -18.82
C VAL A 82 -35.85 29.66 -17.42
N ARG A 83 -36.79 29.68 -16.46
CA ARG A 83 -36.52 29.17 -15.10
C ARG A 83 -36.26 27.67 -15.08
N VAL A 84 -37.08 26.89 -15.77
CA VAL A 84 -36.88 25.42 -15.88
C VAL A 84 -35.54 25.12 -16.53
N ALA A 85 -35.19 25.82 -17.62
CA ALA A 85 -33.91 25.67 -18.28
C ALA A 85 -32.73 26.01 -17.37
N ALA A 86 -32.82 27.09 -16.59
CA ALA A 86 -31.78 27.46 -15.62
C ALA A 86 -31.61 26.41 -14.51
N VAL A 87 -32.71 25.86 -13.99
CA VAL A 87 -32.65 24.76 -13.00
C VAL A 87 -32.01 23.52 -13.59
N LEU A 88 -32.43 23.10 -14.79
CA LEU A 88 -31.87 21.93 -15.48
C LEU A 88 -30.38 22.12 -15.80
N ALA A 89 -29.97 23.31 -16.23
CA ALA A 89 -28.57 23.64 -16.44
C ALA A 89 -27.75 23.57 -15.14
N GLY A 90 -28.31 24.04 -14.02
CA GLY A 90 -27.68 23.92 -12.70
C GLY A 90 -27.49 22.46 -12.27
N PHE A 91 -28.51 21.61 -12.44
CA PHE A 91 -28.38 20.17 -12.15
C PHE A 91 -27.39 19.46 -13.07
N ALA A 92 -27.43 19.74 -14.37
CA ALA A 92 -26.49 19.18 -15.34
C ALA A 92 -25.04 19.58 -15.01
N LEU A 93 -24.84 20.82 -14.55
CA LEU A 93 -23.54 21.32 -14.10
C LEU A 93 -23.05 20.57 -12.86
N VAL A 94 -23.87 20.44 -11.81
CA VAL A 94 -23.51 19.68 -10.57
C VAL A 94 -23.19 18.22 -10.87
N TRP A 95 -23.92 17.61 -11.81
CA TRP A 95 -23.67 16.24 -12.25
C TRP A 95 -22.38 16.12 -13.07
N ALA A 96 -22.14 17.04 -13.99
CA ALA A 96 -20.97 17.03 -14.84
C ALA A 96 -19.67 17.25 -14.05
N THR A 97 -19.74 18.05 -12.97
CA THR A 97 -18.59 18.34 -12.09
C THR A 97 -18.49 17.39 -10.90
N TYR A 98 -19.29 16.31 -10.86
CA TYR A 98 -19.32 15.40 -9.72
C TYR A 98 -17.92 14.85 -9.42
N PRO A 99 -17.47 14.85 -8.14
CA PRO A 99 -16.05 14.69 -7.80
C PRO A 99 -15.43 13.40 -8.34
N THR A 100 -16.14 12.28 -8.32
CA THR A 100 -15.59 10.97 -8.68
C THR A 100 -15.03 10.90 -10.10
N ARG A 101 -15.59 11.68 -11.04
CA ARG A 101 -15.07 11.77 -12.43
C ARG A 101 -13.71 12.45 -12.54
N HIS A 102 -13.39 13.32 -11.59
CA HIS A 102 -12.16 14.10 -11.56
C HIS A 102 -11.16 13.56 -10.53
N LEU A 103 -11.64 12.90 -9.48
CA LEU A 103 -10.81 12.26 -8.46
C LEU A 103 -10.06 11.04 -8.99
N ALA A 104 -10.71 10.16 -9.76
CA ALA A 104 -10.05 8.95 -10.26
C ALA A 104 -8.82 9.24 -11.17
N PRO A 105 -8.88 10.21 -12.12
CA PRO A 105 -7.68 10.64 -12.86
C PRO A 105 -6.62 11.29 -11.98
N ALA A 106 -7.04 12.04 -10.95
CA ALA A 106 -6.13 12.77 -10.05
C ALA A 106 -5.25 11.87 -9.18
N VAL A 107 -5.66 10.63 -8.97
CA VAL A 107 -4.94 9.60 -8.20
C VAL A 107 -3.97 8.84 -9.09
N ARG A 108 -4.41 8.52 -10.31
CA ARG A 108 -3.64 7.67 -11.24
C ARG A 108 -2.45 8.38 -11.87
N ASN A 109 -2.45 9.71 -11.92
CA ASN A 109 -1.37 10.48 -12.51
C ASN A 109 -0.62 11.24 -11.40
N GLY A 110 0.60 10.80 -11.09
CA GLY A 110 1.47 11.43 -10.10
C GLY A 110 1.78 12.90 -10.42
N ASP A 111 1.72 13.29 -11.70
CA ASP A 111 1.95 14.68 -12.15
C ASP A 111 0.71 15.57 -11.94
N TYR A 112 -0.43 14.98 -11.62
CA TYR A 112 -1.65 15.75 -11.35
C TYR A 112 -1.40 16.52 -10.05
N ARG A 113 -1.68 17.83 -9.99
CA ARG A 113 -1.47 18.64 -8.76
C ARG A 113 -2.74 18.91 -7.95
N MET A 114 -3.92 18.58 -8.48
CA MET A 114 -5.18 18.82 -7.77
C MET A 114 -5.44 17.76 -6.70
N PHE A 115 -5.46 18.21 -5.44
CA PHE A 115 -5.76 17.35 -4.30
C PHE A 115 -7.28 17.13 -4.15
N PRO A 116 -7.68 15.98 -3.59
CA PRO A 116 -9.09 15.64 -3.45
C PRO A 116 -9.93 16.64 -2.63
N GLY A 117 -9.31 17.27 -1.62
CA GLY A 117 -9.94 18.33 -0.83
C GLY A 117 -10.30 19.54 -1.70
N MET A 118 -9.38 19.95 -2.59
CA MET A 118 -9.61 21.06 -3.51
C MET A 118 -10.72 20.75 -4.52
N VAL A 119 -10.77 19.53 -5.06
CA VAL A 119 -11.84 19.08 -5.97
C VAL A 119 -13.20 19.12 -5.26
N THR A 120 -13.26 18.66 -4.01
CA THR A 120 -14.50 18.66 -3.22
C THR A 120 -14.97 20.09 -2.91
N GLU A 121 -14.05 20.98 -2.55
CA GLU A 121 -14.35 22.40 -2.32
C GLU A 121 -14.87 23.11 -3.56
N LEU A 122 -14.23 22.89 -4.71
CA LEU A 122 -14.68 23.45 -6.00
C LEU A 122 -16.07 22.93 -6.37
N TRP A 123 -16.33 21.63 -6.16
CA TRP A 123 -17.65 21.04 -6.38
C TRP A 123 -18.74 21.64 -5.48
N ILE A 124 -18.43 21.89 -4.20
CA ILE A 124 -19.34 22.60 -3.28
C ILE A 124 -19.61 24.02 -3.77
N GLY A 125 -18.59 24.72 -4.27
CA GLY A 125 -18.74 26.02 -4.92
C GLY A 125 -19.71 25.98 -6.11
N VAL A 126 -19.59 24.97 -6.98
CA VAL A 126 -20.51 24.74 -8.10
C VAL A 126 -21.94 24.46 -7.61
N CYS A 127 -22.10 23.65 -6.55
CA CYS A 127 -23.40 23.39 -5.94
C CYS A 127 -24.05 24.67 -5.38
N LEU A 128 -23.26 25.53 -4.73
CA LEU A 128 -23.71 26.83 -4.24
C LEU A 128 -24.13 27.74 -5.40
N VAL A 129 -23.40 27.76 -6.52
CA VAL A 129 -23.81 28.52 -7.72
C VAL A 129 -25.16 28.01 -8.22
N ALA A 130 -25.32 26.69 -8.40
CA ALA A 130 -26.58 26.10 -8.85
C ALA A 130 -27.74 26.43 -7.89
N LEU A 131 -27.53 26.30 -6.58
CA LEU A 131 -28.54 26.64 -5.56
C LEU A 131 -28.90 28.12 -5.59
N GLY A 132 -27.90 29.00 -5.67
CA GLY A 132 -28.09 30.45 -5.75
C GLY A 132 -28.88 30.86 -6.98
N LEU A 133 -28.61 30.23 -8.14
CA LEU A 133 -29.38 30.41 -9.37
C LEU A 133 -30.84 29.98 -9.20
N VAL A 134 -31.09 28.81 -8.63
CA VAL A 134 -32.45 28.29 -8.38
C VAL A 134 -33.24 29.24 -7.46
N LEU A 135 -32.59 29.72 -6.38
CA LEU A 135 -33.19 30.66 -5.43
C LEU A 135 -33.48 32.02 -6.06
N LEU A 136 -32.54 32.55 -6.86
CA LEU A 136 -32.67 33.82 -7.56
C LEU A 136 -33.82 33.76 -8.59
N CYS A 137 -33.88 32.68 -9.38
CA CYS A 137 -34.95 32.44 -10.36
C CYS A 137 -36.33 32.26 -9.69
N SER A 138 -36.37 31.67 -8.49
CA SER A 138 -37.60 31.47 -7.71
C SER A 138 -38.08 32.76 -7.03
N GLY A 139 -37.17 33.67 -6.71
CA GLY A 139 -37.41 34.93 -6.01
C GLY A 139 -37.79 36.13 -6.89
N SER A 140 -38.04 35.92 -8.19
CA SER A 140 -38.07 36.95 -9.24
C SER A 140 -39.14 38.08 -9.15
N SER A 141 -39.81 38.27 -8.01
CA SER A 141 -40.62 39.47 -7.79
C SER A 141 -39.71 40.57 -7.25
N LEU A 142 -39.32 41.49 -8.15
CA LEU A 142 -38.71 42.80 -7.92
C LEU A 142 -37.98 42.94 -6.57
N LEU A 143 -36.64 42.88 -6.61
CA LEU A 143 -35.73 43.26 -5.51
C LEU A 143 -35.83 44.77 -5.25
N LEU A 144 -37.01 45.22 -4.83
CA LEU A 144 -37.29 46.63 -4.56
C LEU A 144 -36.59 47.02 -3.24
N PRO A 145 -35.75 48.07 -3.26
CA PRO A 145 -35.03 48.57 -2.08
C PRO A 145 -35.94 48.98 -0.90
N GLN A 146 -37.25 49.14 -1.14
CA GLN A 146 -38.22 49.63 -0.15
C GLN A 146 -38.47 48.73 1.06
N SER A 147 -37.88 47.52 1.14
CA SER A 147 -38.05 46.65 2.31
C SER A 147 -36.73 46.07 2.83
N TRP A 148 -35.85 46.93 3.33
CA TRP A 148 -34.54 46.58 3.91
C TRP A 148 -34.59 45.39 4.89
N LYS A 149 -35.67 45.24 5.68
CA LYS A 149 -35.85 44.10 6.60
C LYS A 149 -35.89 42.74 5.87
N ARG A 150 -36.46 42.69 4.66
CA ARG A 150 -36.53 41.47 3.83
C ARG A 150 -35.17 41.17 3.19
N ALA A 151 -34.46 42.21 2.78
CA ALA A 151 -33.08 42.07 2.30
C ALA A 151 -32.18 41.52 3.40
N LEU A 152 -32.24 42.10 4.61
CA LEU A 152 -31.43 41.64 5.74
C LEU A 152 -31.69 40.17 6.08
N THR A 153 -32.97 39.78 6.22
CA THR A 153 -33.33 38.38 6.52
C THR A 153 -32.91 37.41 5.43
N GLY A 154 -33.08 37.77 4.14
CA GLY A 154 -32.62 36.95 3.03
C GLY A 154 -31.10 36.81 2.97
N LEU A 155 -30.37 37.90 3.18
CA LEU A 155 -28.90 37.92 3.25
C LEU A 155 -28.40 37.07 4.42
N THR A 156 -28.94 37.25 5.62
CA THR A 156 -28.57 36.44 6.79
C THR A 156 -28.83 34.95 6.55
N ALA A 157 -29.97 34.60 5.95
CA ALA A 157 -30.26 33.20 5.60
C ALA A 157 -29.29 32.62 4.56
N GLY A 158 -28.93 33.41 3.54
CA GLY A 158 -27.97 32.96 2.51
C GLY A 158 -26.56 32.81 3.06
N ILE A 159 -26.10 33.75 3.88
CA ILE A 159 -24.82 33.67 4.58
C ILE A 159 -24.78 32.45 5.50
N LEU A 160 -25.85 32.21 6.28
CA LEU A 160 -25.94 31.03 7.14
C LEU A 160 -25.88 29.73 6.33
N ALA A 161 -26.57 29.67 5.18
CA ALA A 161 -26.53 28.50 4.29
C ALA A 161 -25.12 28.24 3.75
N VAL A 162 -24.39 29.30 3.33
CA VAL A 162 -22.99 29.19 2.89
C VAL A 162 -22.09 28.71 4.03
N ILE A 163 -22.22 29.29 5.23
CA ILE A 163 -21.45 28.88 6.42
C ILE A 163 -21.71 27.41 6.78
N LEU A 164 -22.97 26.97 6.74
CA LEU A 164 -23.33 25.59 7.03
C LEU A 164 -22.75 24.62 5.99
N LEU A 165 -22.90 24.93 4.70
CA LEU A 165 -22.35 24.09 3.62
C LEU A 165 -20.82 24.05 3.66
N TRP A 166 -20.17 25.18 3.92
CA TRP A 166 -18.72 25.25 4.12
C TRP A 166 -18.26 24.45 5.34
N GLY A 167 -18.97 24.57 6.46
CA GLY A 167 -18.70 23.79 7.67
C GLY A 167 -18.92 22.27 7.48
N MET A 168 -19.73 21.87 6.50
CA MET A 168 -19.92 20.47 6.11
C MET A 168 -18.87 19.95 5.12
N THR A 169 -18.00 20.82 4.57
CA THR A 169 -16.94 20.39 3.64
C THR A 169 -16.01 19.35 4.27
N PRO A 170 -15.40 19.56 5.45
CA PRO A 170 -14.46 18.59 6.01
C PRO A 170 -15.05 17.18 6.23
N PRO A 171 -16.25 17.00 6.83
CA PRO A 171 -16.82 15.65 6.99
C PRO A 171 -17.23 15.03 5.65
N LEU A 172 -17.70 15.82 4.68
CA LEU A 172 -18.04 15.31 3.35
C LEU A 172 -16.78 14.85 2.60
N THR A 173 -15.72 15.65 2.64
CA THR A 173 -14.41 15.28 2.10
C THR A 173 -13.94 13.98 2.76
N ARG A 174 -13.94 13.89 4.10
CA ARG A 174 -13.54 12.67 4.80
C ARG A 174 -14.36 11.45 4.41
N PHE A 175 -15.69 11.60 4.28
CA PHE A 175 -16.58 10.52 3.84
C PHE A 175 -16.28 10.05 2.42
N LEU A 176 -15.85 10.95 1.52
CA LEU A 176 -15.44 10.58 0.18
C LEU A 176 -14.02 10.00 0.15
N MET A 177 -13.12 10.47 1.03
CA MET A 177 -11.71 10.08 1.03
C MET A 177 -11.44 8.77 1.74
N VAL A 178 -12.28 8.34 2.68
CA VAL A 178 -12.00 7.21 3.55
C VAL A 178 -13.16 6.23 3.51
N GLU A 179 -12.89 5.03 3.01
CA GLU A 179 -13.74 3.87 3.20
C GLU A 179 -13.22 3.11 4.42
N HIS A 180 -13.96 3.15 5.53
CA HIS A 180 -13.54 2.53 6.78
C HIS A 180 -14.66 1.73 7.41
N ALA A 181 -14.45 0.43 7.51
CA ALA A 181 -15.25 -0.51 8.27
C ALA A 181 -14.34 -1.19 9.29
N VAL A 182 -14.78 -1.27 10.55
CA VAL A 182 -14.06 -1.92 11.66
C VAL A 182 -14.78 -3.21 12.04
N ALA A 183 -14.03 -4.25 12.38
CA ALA A 183 -14.59 -5.51 12.82
C ALA A 183 -15.35 -5.35 14.16
N LYS A 184 -16.62 -5.77 14.20
CA LYS A 184 -17.49 -5.58 15.39
C LYS A 184 -17.17 -6.54 16.55
N THR A 185 -16.56 -7.67 16.25
CA THR A 185 -16.24 -8.73 17.20
C THR A 185 -14.92 -9.36 16.83
N VAL A 186 -13.99 -9.36 17.78
CA VAL A 186 -12.74 -10.14 17.70
C VAL A 186 -13.06 -11.52 18.26
N GLY A 187 -13.29 -12.49 17.36
CA GLY A 187 -13.33 -13.90 17.73
C GLY A 187 -11.93 -14.46 17.90
N ASP A 188 -11.83 -15.65 18.50
CA ASP A 188 -10.56 -16.37 18.57
C ASP A 188 -10.11 -16.77 17.15
N PRO A 189 -8.81 -16.68 16.85
CA PRO A 189 -8.31 -17.03 15.52
C PRO A 189 -8.36 -18.55 15.30
N ALA A 190 -8.75 -18.95 14.09
CA ALA A 190 -8.66 -20.34 13.68
C ALA A 190 -7.18 -20.79 13.63
N PRO A 191 -6.86 -22.08 13.86
CA PRO A 191 -5.51 -22.56 13.64
C PRO A 191 -5.12 -22.43 12.16
N VAL A 192 -3.83 -22.23 11.90
CA VAL A 192 -3.28 -22.38 10.54
C VAL A 192 -3.44 -23.86 10.13
N PRO A 193 -3.96 -24.17 8.93
CA PRO A 193 -4.09 -25.56 8.50
C PRO A 193 -2.74 -26.29 8.46
N ALA A 194 -2.72 -27.55 8.92
CA ALA A 194 -1.52 -28.39 8.85
C ALA A 194 -1.33 -29.01 7.45
N ASP A 195 -2.43 -29.17 6.72
CA ASP A 195 -2.56 -29.71 5.38
C ASP A 195 -3.60 -28.91 4.56
N ILE A 196 -3.64 -29.17 3.25
CA ILE A 196 -4.63 -28.62 2.33
C ILE A 196 -5.01 -29.68 1.29
N SER A 197 -6.28 -29.73 0.89
CA SER A 197 -6.73 -30.65 -0.16
C SER A 197 -7.68 -30.02 -1.18
N ARG A 198 -8.26 -28.85 -0.88
CA ARG A 198 -9.28 -28.22 -1.71
C ARG A 198 -9.40 -26.72 -1.47
N VAL A 199 -10.07 -26.04 -2.40
CA VAL A 199 -10.53 -24.64 -2.24
C VAL A 199 -11.73 -24.63 -1.28
N GLY A 200 -11.57 -23.94 -0.14
CA GLY A 200 -12.63 -23.74 0.86
C GLY A 200 -13.50 -22.53 0.56
N TRP A 201 -12.88 -21.45 0.09
CA TRP A 201 -13.55 -20.22 -0.29
C TRP A 201 -12.80 -19.49 -1.41
N SER A 202 -13.52 -18.62 -2.12
CA SER A 202 -12.97 -17.72 -3.13
C SER A 202 -13.47 -16.31 -2.84
N TRP A 203 -12.60 -15.33 -2.93
CA TRP A 203 -12.92 -13.93 -2.73
C TRP A 203 -12.48 -13.11 -3.95
N GLN A 204 -13.41 -12.34 -4.50
CA GLN A 204 -13.16 -11.52 -5.69
C GLN A 204 -12.72 -10.11 -5.25
N PRO A 205 -11.46 -9.71 -5.52
CA PRO A 205 -11.03 -8.36 -5.21
C PRO A 205 -11.75 -7.33 -6.07
N GLU A 206 -12.06 -6.17 -5.48
CA GLU A 206 -12.59 -5.01 -6.19
C GLU A 206 -11.49 -4.23 -6.93
N HIS A 207 -10.25 -4.34 -6.44
CA HIS A 207 -9.09 -3.63 -6.94
C HIS A 207 -7.88 -4.55 -7.05
N ARG A 208 -6.90 -4.11 -7.83
CA ARG A 208 -5.65 -4.85 -8.00
C ARG A 208 -4.95 -5.07 -6.68
N VAL A 209 -4.58 -6.32 -6.43
CA VAL A 209 -3.91 -6.77 -5.22
C VAL A 209 -2.41 -6.51 -5.36
N MET A 210 -1.85 -5.72 -4.44
CA MET A 210 -0.42 -5.43 -4.36
C MET A 210 0.34 -6.48 -3.56
N GLY A 211 -0.37 -7.19 -2.69
CA GLY A 211 0.15 -8.26 -1.85
C GLY A 211 -0.91 -8.78 -0.90
N VAL A 212 -0.58 -9.85 -0.19
CA VAL A 212 -1.38 -10.37 0.91
C VAL A 212 -0.42 -10.58 2.07
N GLU A 213 -0.79 -10.04 3.22
CA GLU A 213 -0.02 -10.12 4.45
C GLU A 213 -0.76 -11.00 5.45
N ARG A 214 -0.02 -11.55 6.41
CA ARG A 214 -0.61 -12.37 7.46
C ARG A 214 -1.31 -11.46 8.46
N GLY A 215 -2.58 -11.76 8.74
CA GLY A 215 -3.34 -11.14 9.81
C GLY A 215 -3.65 -12.12 10.92
N PRO A 216 -4.07 -11.62 12.09
CA PRO A 216 -4.33 -12.45 13.25
C PRO A 216 -5.52 -13.41 13.07
N ARG A 217 -6.43 -13.17 12.12
CA ARG A 217 -7.62 -14.00 11.87
C ARG A 217 -7.74 -14.56 10.44
N GLY A 218 -6.77 -14.27 9.60
CA GLY A 218 -6.86 -14.56 8.17
C GLY A 218 -5.94 -13.62 7.37
N PRO A 219 -6.12 -13.52 6.06
CA PRO A 219 -5.29 -12.66 5.22
C PRO A 219 -5.67 -11.19 5.36
N ILE A 220 -4.67 -10.32 5.23
CA ILE A 220 -4.84 -8.88 5.00
C ILE A 220 -4.44 -8.61 3.55
N VAL A 221 -5.45 -8.38 2.71
CA VAL A 221 -5.26 -8.03 1.31
C VAL A 221 -4.81 -6.59 1.22
N ARG A 222 -3.67 -6.38 0.58
CA ARG A 222 -3.06 -5.07 0.40
C ARG A 222 -3.40 -4.52 -0.98
N TYR A 223 -4.01 -3.35 -0.98
CA TYR A 223 -4.25 -2.55 -2.18
C TYR A 223 -3.25 -1.41 -2.28
N ALA A 224 -3.20 -0.79 -3.45
CA ALA A 224 -2.45 0.44 -3.65
C ALA A 224 -3.02 1.60 -2.81
N ASP A 225 -4.29 1.53 -2.41
CA ASP A 225 -4.97 2.60 -1.67
C ASP A 225 -5.40 2.22 -0.26
N GLY A 226 -5.07 1.01 0.23
CA GLY A 226 -5.60 0.55 1.50
C GLY A 226 -5.45 -0.94 1.76
N PHE A 227 -6.30 -1.43 2.64
CA PHE A 227 -6.32 -2.81 3.11
C PHE A 227 -7.76 -3.32 3.26
N VAL A 228 -7.90 -4.63 3.08
CA VAL A 228 -9.10 -5.41 3.42
C VAL A 228 -8.63 -6.64 4.19
N ALA A 229 -9.18 -6.90 5.37
CA ALA A 229 -8.94 -8.16 6.06
C ALA A 229 -10.11 -9.11 5.86
N LEU A 230 -9.78 -10.38 5.61
CA LEU A 230 -10.74 -11.45 5.47
C LEU A 230 -10.62 -12.42 6.65
N ASP A 231 -11.72 -13.07 7.01
CA ASP A 231 -11.69 -14.22 7.89
C ASP A 231 -11.10 -15.41 7.12
N GLY A 232 -10.06 -16.03 7.66
CA GLY A 232 -9.39 -17.11 6.94
C GLY A 232 -10.23 -18.38 6.85
N ALA A 233 -11.26 -18.56 7.69
CA ALA A 233 -12.10 -19.76 7.67
C ALA A 233 -13.11 -19.78 6.50
N ASP A 234 -13.68 -18.62 6.16
CA ASP A 234 -14.77 -18.52 5.17
C ASP A 234 -14.57 -17.45 4.09
N GLY A 235 -13.54 -16.61 4.21
CA GLY A 235 -13.24 -15.54 3.26
C GLY A 235 -14.15 -14.31 3.39
N GLU A 236 -14.98 -14.22 4.43
CA GLU A 236 -15.82 -13.04 4.66
C GLU A 236 -14.96 -11.82 5.05
N GLU A 237 -15.35 -10.63 4.58
CA GLU A 237 -14.69 -9.38 4.94
C GLU A 237 -14.93 -9.04 6.42
N LEU A 238 -13.84 -8.89 7.18
CA LEU A 238 -13.86 -8.50 8.59
C LEU A 238 -13.83 -6.98 8.77
N TRP A 239 -12.92 -6.32 8.05
CA TRP A 239 -12.71 -4.88 8.13
C TRP A 239 -12.04 -4.39 6.84
N THR A 240 -12.23 -3.10 6.55
CA THR A 240 -11.67 -2.43 5.37
C THR A 240 -11.21 -1.05 5.76
N TYR A 241 -10.01 -0.65 5.33
CA TYR A 241 -9.52 0.73 5.45
C TYR A 241 -8.89 1.14 4.13
N ARG A 242 -9.54 2.03 3.40
CA ARG A 242 -9.07 2.49 2.08
C ARG A 242 -9.17 3.99 1.93
N LEU A 243 -8.23 4.52 1.17
CA LEU A 243 -8.14 5.90 0.78
C LEU A 243 -8.21 6.01 -0.76
N PRO A 244 -9.36 5.72 -1.39
CA PRO A 244 -9.49 5.56 -2.86
C PRO A 244 -9.07 6.80 -3.66
N TYR A 245 -8.99 7.96 -2.99
CA TYR A 245 -8.59 9.21 -3.60
C TYR A 245 -7.30 9.80 -3.03
N ALA A 246 -6.62 9.14 -2.10
CA ALA A 246 -5.33 9.61 -1.60
C ALA A 246 -4.21 9.42 -2.63
N ARG A 247 -3.14 10.18 -2.44
CA ARG A 247 -2.00 10.23 -3.37
C ARG A 247 -0.76 9.61 -2.77
N GLN A 248 0.05 9.03 -3.65
CA GLN A 248 1.32 8.39 -3.31
C GLN A 248 1.13 7.46 -2.11
N VAL A 249 0.08 6.65 -2.21
CA VAL A 249 -0.27 5.74 -1.13
C VAL A 249 0.70 4.58 -1.18
N GLU A 250 1.44 4.41 -0.10
CA GLU A 250 2.28 3.25 0.16
C GLU A 250 1.66 2.47 1.31
N THR A 251 1.49 1.17 1.11
CA THR A 251 0.89 0.27 2.08
C THR A 251 1.91 -0.79 2.47
N GLY A 252 1.96 -1.17 3.75
CA GLY A 252 2.78 -2.26 4.23
C GLY A 252 2.41 -2.74 5.62
N VAL A 253 3.10 -3.77 6.08
CA VAL A 253 3.11 -4.22 7.48
C VAL A 253 4.49 -4.01 8.06
N PHE A 254 4.57 -3.86 9.38
CA PHE A 254 5.86 -3.76 10.04
C PHE A 254 6.49 -5.14 10.12
N ALA A 255 7.74 -5.26 9.69
CA ALA A 255 8.41 -6.55 9.61
C ALA A 255 8.47 -7.18 11.00
N GLY A 256 8.01 -8.43 11.14
CA GLY A 256 7.98 -9.14 12.42
C GLY A 256 6.96 -8.64 13.45
N ASP A 257 6.12 -7.65 13.11
CA ASP A 257 4.99 -7.20 13.94
C ASP A 257 3.67 -7.28 13.16
N GLU A 258 3.04 -8.44 13.23
CA GLU A 258 1.75 -8.72 12.59
C GLU A 258 0.57 -7.95 13.21
N ARG A 259 0.78 -7.24 14.33
CA ARG A 259 -0.28 -6.52 15.03
C ARG A 259 -0.69 -5.24 14.32
N TYR A 260 0.22 -4.66 13.54
CA TYR A 260 -0.04 -3.37 12.92
C TYR A 260 0.28 -3.36 11.42
N ALA A 261 -0.59 -2.70 10.68
CA ALA A 261 -0.36 -2.34 9.28
C ALA A 261 -0.22 -0.82 9.17
N TYR A 262 0.52 -0.34 8.17
CA TYR A 262 0.67 1.08 7.93
C TYR A 262 0.28 1.50 6.53
N LEU A 263 -0.15 2.75 6.42
CA LEU A 263 -0.42 3.43 5.17
C LEU A 263 0.23 4.81 5.20
N LEU A 264 1.13 5.08 4.26
CA LEU A 264 1.70 6.40 4.03
C LEU A 264 0.98 7.06 2.87
N TYR A 265 0.57 8.32 3.02
CA TYR A 265 -0.07 9.07 1.94
C TYR A 265 0.19 10.57 2.07
N VAL A 266 0.12 11.31 0.97
CA VAL A 266 0.25 12.78 1.03
C VAL A 266 -1.13 13.40 1.27
N ALA A 267 -1.32 14.01 2.45
CA ALA A 267 -2.58 14.63 2.84
C ALA A 267 -2.76 16.05 2.28
N GLU A 268 -1.67 16.83 2.20
CA GLU A 268 -1.71 18.24 1.82
C GLU A 268 -0.70 18.56 0.70
N PRO A 269 -1.10 19.35 -0.33
CA PRO A 269 -0.24 19.71 -1.47
C PRO A 269 1.00 20.52 -1.10
N GLU A 270 0.82 21.45 -0.16
CA GLU A 270 1.75 22.57 0.00
C GLU A 270 3.03 22.19 0.76
N LEU A 271 3.00 21.06 1.47
CA LEU A 271 4.06 20.66 2.40
C LEU A 271 4.75 19.35 2.02
N GLU A 272 4.28 18.67 0.96
CA GLU A 272 4.68 17.28 0.57
C GLU A 272 4.76 16.28 1.75
N THR A 273 4.19 16.64 2.89
CA THR A 273 4.35 15.93 4.14
C THR A 273 3.49 14.69 4.08
N ARG A 274 4.15 13.54 4.07
CA ARG A 274 3.48 12.24 4.16
C ARG A 274 2.78 12.15 5.51
N THR A 275 1.62 11.54 5.54
CA THR A 275 0.87 11.19 6.75
C THR A 275 0.92 9.68 6.88
N MET A 276 1.27 9.20 8.06
CA MET A 276 1.22 7.77 8.39
C MET A 276 -0.05 7.45 9.17
N VAL A 277 -0.79 6.48 8.66
CA VAL A 277 -1.86 5.80 9.38
C VAL A 277 -1.34 4.47 9.86
N VAL A 278 -1.52 4.14 11.13
CA VAL A 278 -1.26 2.82 11.70
C VAL A 278 -2.60 2.20 12.09
N LEU A 279 -2.83 0.99 11.60
CA LEU A 279 -4.04 0.20 11.80
C LEU A 279 -3.73 -0.98 12.69
N ASP A 280 -4.61 -1.28 13.65
CA ASP A 280 -4.63 -2.57 14.32
C ASP A 280 -5.15 -3.64 13.35
N THR A 281 -4.37 -4.68 13.07
CA THR A 281 -4.68 -5.69 12.05
C THR A 281 -5.81 -6.63 12.44
N ALA A 282 -6.14 -6.74 13.74
CA ALA A 282 -7.23 -7.57 14.21
C ALA A 282 -8.60 -6.91 13.99
N THR A 283 -8.65 -5.58 14.03
CA THR A 283 -9.90 -4.83 14.05
C THR A 283 -10.07 -3.88 12.88
N GLY A 284 -8.96 -3.42 12.28
CA GLY A 284 -8.94 -2.32 11.33
C GLY A 284 -9.05 -0.94 12.01
N GLU A 285 -8.97 -0.84 13.34
CA GLU A 285 -9.02 0.45 14.03
C GLU A 285 -7.77 1.27 13.78
N VAL A 286 -7.95 2.59 13.59
CA VAL A 286 -6.84 3.54 13.46
C VAL A 286 -6.25 3.78 14.84
N VAL A 287 -5.09 3.20 15.11
CA VAL A 287 -4.33 3.40 16.36
C VAL A 287 -3.54 4.70 16.32
N ARG A 288 -3.05 5.07 15.12
CA ARG A 288 -2.31 6.32 14.90
C ARG A 288 -2.67 6.92 13.55
N ASN A 289 -2.76 8.25 13.52
CA ASN A 289 -2.82 9.03 12.29
C ASN A 289 -2.05 10.33 12.54
N ALA A 290 -0.84 10.42 12.02
CA ALA A 290 0.06 11.53 12.29
C ALA A 290 0.84 11.94 11.03
N PRO A 291 1.11 13.25 10.85
CA PRO A 291 2.05 13.69 9.83
C PRO A 291 3.43 13.11 10.12
N MET A 292 4.13 12.72 9.07
CA MET A 292 5.49 12.21 9.06
C MET A 292 6.38 13.29 8.43
N PRO A 293 6.92 14.21 9.23
CA PRO A 293 7.67 15.34 8.70
C PRO A 293 8.93 14.88 7.99
N GLU A 294 9.32 15.62 6.97
CA GLU A 294 10.57 15.41 6.24
C GLU A 294 11.77 15.55 7.18
N LEU A 295 12.80 14.75 6.93
CA LEU A 295 14.03 14.72 7.73
C LEU A 295 15.10 15.69 7.19
N GLY A 296 14.77 16.51 6.20
CA GLY A 296 15.70 17.44 5.53
C GLY A 296 16.45 16.81 4.35
N GLU A 297 17.35 17.59 3.73
CA GLU A 297 18.14 17.18 2.56
C GLU A 297 19.13 16.03 2.86
N ASP A 298 19.46 15.81 4.13
CA ASP A 298 20.38 14.77 4.58
C ASP A 298 19.70 13.39 4.73
N ALA A 299 18.38 13.31 4.50
CA ALA A 299 17.64 12.06 4.56
C ALA A 299 18.01 11.13 3.38
N PRO A 300 18.22 9.82 3.61
CA PRO A 300 18.48 8.88 2.52
C PRO A 300 17.32 8.86 1.52
N SER A 301 17.66 8.72 0.24
CA SER A 301 16.68 8.59 -0.85
C SER A 301 15.99 7.23 -0.90
N LYS A 302 16.51 6.24 -0.15
CA LYS A 302 15.94 4.88 -0.04
C LYS A 302 15.05 4.77 1.19
N GLY A 303 13.96 4.02 1.05
CA GLY A 303 12.86 3.98 2.02
C GLY A 303 13.30 3.57 3.42
N PRO A 304 12.81 4.23 4.48
CA PRO A 304 13.11 3.86 5.86
C PRO A 304 12.71 2.42 6.18
N HIS A 305 13.43 1.82 7.12
CA HIS A 305 12.86 0.75 7.93
C HIS A 305 11.90 1.38 8.92
N LEU A 306 10.67 0.86 8.96
CA LEU A 306 9.56 1.46 9.68
C LEU A 306 9.12 0.53 10.79
N THR A 307 8.89 1.13 11.96
CA THR A 307 8.15 0.59 13.09
C THR A 307 6.93 1.52 13.33
N PRO A 308 5.98 1.15 14.21
CA PRO A 308 4.90 2.06 14.58
C PRO A 308 5.38 3.43 15.09
N ASP A 309 6.56 3.50 15.72
CA ASP A 309 7.05 4.68 16.45
C ASP A 309 8.33 5.30 15.90
N LEU A 310 9.08 4.55 15.11
CA LEU A 310 10.42 4.90 14.63
C LEU A 310 10.60 4.64 13.15
N ARG A 311 11.48 5.47 12.56
CA ARG A 311 12.02 5.37 11.21
C ARG A 311 13.53 5.19 11.32
N VAL A 312 14.05 4.07 10.84
CA VAL A 312 15.46 3.72 10.98
C VAL A 312 16.17 3.82 9.63
N PHE A 313 17.32 4.49 9.64
CA PHE A 313 18.12 4.80 8.47
C PHE A 313 19.60 4.49 8.70
N LEU A 314 20.31 4.22 7.61
CA LEU A 314 21.76 4.37 7.57
C LEU A 314 22.08 5.74 6.97
N VAL A 315 22.78 6.59 7.72
CA VAL A 315 23.24 7.90 7.25
C VAL A 315 24.76 7.98 7.26
N GLN A 316 25.32 8.80 6.37
CA GLN A 316 26.75 9.08 6.34
C GLN A 316 27.00 10.45 6.96
N GLU A 317 27.72 10.51 8.08
CA GLU A 317 28.05 11.75 8.80
C GLU A 317 29.57 11.99 8.87
N ASP A 318 29.97 13.18 9.34
CA ASP A 318 31.36 13.59 9.59
C ASP A 318 32.00 12.70 10.68
N GLY A 319 32.40 11.49 10.31
CA GLY A 319 32.95 10.49 11.23
C GLY A 319 32.70 9.04 10.83
N GLY A 320 31.81 8.79 9.88
CA GLY A 320 31.49 7.44 9.41
C GLY A 320 30.00 7.24 9.16
N ALA A 321 29.62 5.99 8.93
CA ALA A 321 28.22 5.64 8.81
C ALA A 321 27.59 5.45 10.20
N VAL A 322 26.38 5.94 10.37
CA VAL A 322 25.63 5.91 11.62
C VAL A 322 24.24 5.35 11.33
N VAL A 323 23.79 4.42 12.16
CA VAL A 323 22.39 3.97 12.13
C VAL A 323 21.60 4.91 13.02
N VAL A 324 20.60 5.57 12.48
CA VAL A 324 19.84 6.61 13.18
C VAL A 324 18.37 6.27 13.17
N ALA A 325 17.71 6.41 14.32
CA ALA A 325 16.27 6.33 14.44
C ALA A 325 15.66 7.71 14.70
N HIS A 326 14.64 8.04 13.93
CA HIS A 326 13.80 9.20 14.14
C HIS A 326 12.41 8.78 14.58
N ALA A 327 11.73 9.60 15.38
CA ALA A 327 10.31 9.40 15.64
C ALA A 327 9.51 9.41 14.32
N THR A 328 8.44 8.64 14.21
CA THR A 328 7.65 8.64 12.98
C THR A 328 6.77 9.90 12.82
N ASP A 329 6.44 10.59 13.92
CA ASP A 329 5.61 11.81 13.90
C ASP A 329 6.39 13.13 14.06
N SER A 330 7.70 13.07 14.21
CA SER A 330 8.55 14.25 14.35
C SER A 330 9.90 14.03 13.71
N ALA A 331 10.65 15.09 13.40
CA ALA A 331 12.04 14.96 12.92
C ALA A 331 13.03 14.67 14.06
N GLU A 332 12.54 14.47 15.30
CA GLU A 332 13.37 14.20 16.47
C GLU A 332 14.14 12.90 16.28
N ARG A 333 15.46 12.99 16.42
CA ARG A 333 16.37 11.84 16.49
C ARG A 333 16.25 11.24 17.88
N ILE A 334 15.79 9.99 17.96
CA ILE A 334 15.54 9.28 19.22
C ILE A 334 16.81 8.61 19.72
N TRP A 335 17.51 7.91 18.83
CA TRP A 335 18.79 7.29 19.12
C TRP A 335 19.64 7.22 17.85
N GLU A 336 20.94 7.04 18.06
CA GLU A 336 21.92 6.82 17.01
C GLU A 336 22.92 5.75 17.47
N PHE A 337 23.41 4.96 16.53
CA PHE A 337 24.37 3.90 16.76
C PHE A 337 25.53 4.07 15.76
N PRO A 338 26.70 4.57 16.23
CA PRO A 338 27.86 4.72 15.37
C PRO A 338 28.39 3.35 14.98
N LEU A 339 28.67 3.16 13.69
CA LEU A 339 29.35 1.97 13.22
C LEU A 339 30.87 2.19 13.34
N GLU A 340 31.39 2.15 14.58
CA GLU A 340 32.71 2.62 15.06
C GLU A 340 33.99 2.10 14.33
N ASP A 341 33.88 1.34 13.25
CA ASP A 341 35.02 0.63 12.64
C ASP A 341 35.48 1.17 11.26
N SER A 342 34.97 2.33 10.82
CA SER A 342 35.52 3.04 9.66
C SER A 342 36.73 3.88 10.07
N THR A 343 37.86 3.22 10.38
CA THR A 343 39.14 3.93 10.33
C THR A 343 39.42 4.34 8.88
N PRO A 344 40.19 5.41 8.62
CA PRO A 344 40.56 5.80 7.25
C PRO A 344 41.26 4.70 6.45
N GLU A 345 41.71 3.64 7.11
CA GLU A 345 42.47 2.53 6.53
C GLU A 345 41.58 1.30 6.29
N ARG A 346 40.30 1.30 6.70
CA ARG A 346 39.39 0.16 6.59
C ARG A 346 38.12 0.52 5.81
N LEU A 347 37.86 -0.19 4.72
CA LEU A 347 36.59 -0.11 3.99
C LEU A 347 35.56 -1.02 4.67
N CYS A 348 34.49 -0.42 5.16
CA CYS A 348 33.27 -1.15 5.49
C CYS A 348 32.22 -0.90 4.39
N ARG A 349 31.64 -1.99 3.89
CA ARG A 349 30.51 -1.97 2.96
C ARG A 349 29.27 -2.51 3.65
N TRP A 350 28.17 -1.84 3.34
CA TRP A 350 26.82 -2.32 3.56
C TRP A 350 26.32 -2.83 2.23
N ASP A 351 25.48 -3.87 2.27
CA ASP A 351 24.86 -4.35 1.05
C ASP A 351 23.96 -3.26 0.41
N GLY A 352 23.69 -3.36 -0.88
CA GLY A 352 22.99 -2.37 -1.70
C GLY A 352 21.58 -1.98 -1.22
N ASN A 353 21.00 -2.68 -0.25
CA ASN A 353 19.79 -2.29 0.48
C ASN A 353 20.11 -1.73 1.89
N ASP A 354 21.21 -1.02 2.02
CA ASP A 354 21.74 -0.33 3.21
C ASP A 354 22.13 -1.27 4.37
N GLY A 355 22.08 -2.59 4.17
CA GLY A 355 22.46 -3.61 5.15
C GLY A 355 21.57 -3.70 6.39
N ILE A 356 20.46 -2.95 6.42
CA ILE A 356 19.54 -2.90 7.56
C ILE A 356 18.35 -3.83 7.29
N ARG A 357 17.91 -4.54 8.35
CA ARG A 357 16.68 -5.34 8.37
C ARG A 357 15.99 -5.19 9.70
N GLU A 358 14.71 -4.88 9.68
CA GLU A 358 13.90 -4.82 10.89
C GLU A 358 13.11 -6.11 11.06
N HIS A 359 12.92 -6.54 12.30
CA HIS A 359 12.00 -7.61 12.65
C HIS A 359 11.54 -7.49 14.11
N GLY A 360 10.29 -7.07 14.31
CA GLY A 360 9.69 -6.88 15.62
C GLY A 360 10.45 -5.83 16.43
N ASP A 361 10.97 -6.23 17.58
CA ASP A 361 11.73 -5.36 18.48
C ASP A 361 13.23 -5.32 18.19
N ARG A 362 13.67 -5.80 17.02
CA ARG A 362 15.08 -5.82 16.61
C ARG A 362 15.32 -5.13 15.26
N VAL A 363 16.49 -4.49 15.17
CA VAL A 363 17.10 -4.02 13.92
C VAL A 363 18.43 -4.76 13.73
N LEU A 364 18.55 -5.50 12.64
CA LEU A 364 19.79 -6.17 12.22
C LEU A 364 20.55 -5.27 11.26
N VAL A 365 21.84 -5.14 11.49
CA VAL A 365 22.77 -4.36 10.65
C VAL A 365 23.89 -5.29 10.22
N ALA A 366 23.92 -5.65 8.94
CA ALA A 366 25.01 -6.39 8.31
C ALA A 366 26.03 -5.46 7.67
N ARG A 367 27.30 -5.86 7.77
CA ARG A 367 28.39 -5.19 7.07
C ARG A 367 29.55 -6.15 6.83
N LEU A 368 30.28 -5.88 5.76
CA LEU A 368 31.55 -6.50 5.40
C LEU A 368 32.66 -5.44 5.53
N CYS A 369 33.69 -5.69 6.32
CA CYS A 369 34.81 -4.78 6.52
C CYS A 369 36.15 -5.44 6.18
N LEU A 370 37.01 -4.73 5.44
CA LEU A 370 38.37 -5.14 5.09
C LEU A 370 39.27 -3.91 4.92
N ASP A 371 40.57 -4.07 5.05
CA ASP A 371 41.55 -3.00 4.93
C ASP A 371 41.64 -2.48 3.47
N GLU A 372 41.71 -1.16 3.31
CA GLU A 372 41.69 -0.53 1.99
C GLU A 372 42.90 -0.91 1.12
N GLU A 373 44.01 -1.33 1.73
CA GLU A 373 45.24 -1.71 1.02
C GLU A 373 45.05 -2.91 0.07
N HIS A 374 44.04 -3.74 0.31
CA HIS A 374 43.70 -4.89 -0.52
C HIS A 374 42.89 -4.52 -1.77
N LEU A 375 42.35 -3.30 -1.83
CA LEU A 375 41.42 -2.90 -2.88
C LEU A 375 42.14 -2.22 -4.04
N PRO A 376 41.83 -2.58 -5.29
CA PRO A 376 42.33 -1.83 -6.42
C PRO A 376 41.67 -0.44 -6.51
N ASP A 377 42.43 0.52 -7.05
CA ASP A 377 41.99 1.91 -7.24
C ASP A 377 40.77 2.06 -8.18
N HIS A 378 40.44 1.02 -8.96
CA HIS A 378 39.39 1.05 -9.98
C HIS A 378 38.46 -0.16 -9.87
N ASP A 379 37.15 0.09 -10.03
CA ASP A 379 36.06 -0.91 -10.03
C ASP A 379 36.05 -1.85 -8.81
N ARG A 380 35.98 -1.25 -7.61
CA ARG A 380 35.98 -1.96 -6.32
C ARG A 380 34.94 -3.08 -6.25
N SER A 381 33.75 -2.88 -6.82
CA SER A 381 32.68 -3.87 -6.80
C SER A 381 33.01 -5.11 -7.62
N ALA A 382 33.49 -4.94 -8.87
CA ALA A 382 33.89 -6.08 -9.69
C ALA A 382 35.17 -6.75 -9.17
N ALA A 383 36.06 -5.97 -8.56
CA ALA A 383 37.27 -6.49 -7.95
C ALA A 383 36.98 -7.41 -6.77
N LEU A 384 36.12 -6.99 -5.83
CA LEU A 384 35.73 -7.79 -4.68
C LEU A 384 35.16 -9.15 -5.08
N ALA A 385 34.28 -9.20 -6.09
CA ALA A 385 33.65 -10.44 -6.54
C ALA A 385 34.64 -11.49 -7.11
N ASN A 386 35.87 -11.08 -7.46
CA ASN A 386 36.89 -11.96 -8.05
C ASN A 386 38.14 -12.11 -7.17
N MET A 387 38.14 -11.53 -5.97
CA MET A 387 39.28 -11.52 -5.08
C MET A 387 39.19 -12.69 -4.09
N ASP A 388 40.33 -13.28 -3.76
CA ASP A 388 40.42 -14.20 -2.61
C ASP A 388 40.15 -13.41 -1.32
N VAL A 389 39.47 -14.01 -0.34
CA VAL A 389 39.13 -13.36 0.94
C VAL A 389 40.42 -13.05 1.73
N PRO A 390 40.74 -11.77 2.00
CA PRO A 390 41.87 -11.39 2.84
C PRO A 390 41.71 -11.85 4.30
N ASP A 391 42.81 -12.05 5.01
CA ASP A 391 42.81 -12.51 6.42
C ASP A 391 42.13 -11.51 7.38
N ASP A 392 42.07 -10.23 7.00
CA ASP A 392 41.45 -9.10 7.71
C ASP A 392 39.99 -8.84 7.33
N ALA A 393 39.45 -9.59 6.35
CA ALA A 393 38.05 -9.50 5.98
C ALA A 393 37.17 -10.07 7.09
N VAL A 394 36.25 -9.23 7.58
CA VAL A 394 35.30 -9.56 8.63
C VAL A 394 33.90 -9.17 8.16
N GLU A 395 33.03 -10.16 8.09
CA GLU A 395 31.59 -9.92 8.02
C GLU A 395 31.03 -9.90 9.44
N SER A 396 30.10 -8.98 9.70
CA SER A 396 29.47 -8.85 11.01
C SER A 396 28.00 -8.54 10.90
N VAL A 397 27.22 -9.07 11.83
CA VAL A 397 25.83 -8.70 12.06
C VAL A 397 25.68 -8.20 13.50
N VAL A 398 25.10 -7.02 13.63
CA VAL A 398 24.77 -6.37 14.88
C VAL A 398 23.26 -6.34 15.02
N ALA A 399 22.72 -6.79 16.16
CA ALA A 399 21.32 -6.60 16.50
C ALA A 399 21.18 -5.47 17.51
N LEU A 400 20.37 -4.48 17.15
CA LEU A 400 20.01 -3.35 17.98
C LEU A 400 18.58 -3.55 18.50
N ASP A 401 18.34 -3.13 19.73
CA ASP A 401 17.00 -2.97 20.27
C ASP A 401 16.32 -1.78 19.55
N THR A 402 15.18 -2.03 18.93
CA THR A 402 14.49 -1.03 18.11
C THR A 402 14.14 0.23 18.92
N ALA A 403 13.74 0.09 20.19
CA ALA A 403 13.28 1.22 21.00
C ALA A 403 14.43 2.12 21.50
N THR A 404 15.60 1.53 21.79
CA THR A 404 16.70 2.22 22.47
C THR A 404 17.96 2.40 21.63
N GLY A 405 18.09 1.69 20.50
CA GLY A 405 19.31 1.64 19.68
C GLY A 405 20.46 0.90 20.35
N GLN A 406 20.25 0.29 21.51
CA GLN A 406 21.32 -0.43 22.22
C GLN A 406 21.65 -1.72 21.50
N GLN A 407 22.95 -2.00 21.36
CA GLN A 407 23.41 -3.30 20.86
C GLN A 407 23.01 -4.41 21.84
N VAL A 408 22.17 -5.33 21.37
CA VAL A 408 21.76 -6.53 22.10
C VAL A 408 22.84 -7.60 21.95
N TRP A 409 23.29 -7.84 20.71
CA TRP A 409 24.35 -8.79 20.40
C TRP A 409 25.08 -8.40 19.11
N ARG A 410 26.30 -8.93 18.94
CA ARG A 410 27.14 -8.80 17.73
C ARG A 410 27.79 -10.14 17.42
N ARG A 411 27.80 -10.51 16.14
CA ARG A 411 28.48 -11.70 15.62
C ARG A 411 29.39 -11.32 14.48
N GLU A 412 30.53 -11.99 14.42
CA GLU A 412 31.58 -11.73 13.43
C GLU A 412 32.15 -13.06 12.94
N TRP A 413 32.51 -13.10 11.66
CA TRP A 413 33.15 -14.24 11.03
C TRP A 413 33.97 -13.78 9.82
N THR A 414 34.87 -14.64 9.36
CA THR A 414 35.52 -14.49 8.06
C THR A 414 34.55 -14.98 7.00
N PRO A 415 34.21 -14.17 5.98
CA PRO A 415 33.26 -14.57 4.96
C PRO A 415 33.87 -15.63 4.03
N ASP A 416 33.01 -16.45 3.41
CA ASP A 416 33.47 -17.47 2.46
C ASP A 416 33.88 -16.85 1.11
N ASP A 417 33.28 -15.71 0.75
CA ASP A 417 33.66 -14.86 -0.38
C ASP A 417 33.40 -13.37 -0.07
N LEU A 418 33.84 -12.45 -0.94
CA LEU A 418 33.63 -11.00 -0.74
C LEU A 418 32.42 -10.45 -1.51
N SER A 419 31.60 -11.33 -2.07
CA SER A 419 30.36 -10.91 -2.70
C SER A 419 29.37 -10.57 -1.59
N THR A 420 28.71 -9.41 -1.69
CA THR A 420 27.72 -8.94 -0.70
C THR A 420 26.35 -9.56 -0.96
N GLY A 421 26.33 -10.79 -1.51
CA GLY A 421 25.16 -11.35 -2.20
C GLY A 421 23.98 -11.63 -1.27
N ASP A 422 24.24 -12.23 -0.11
CA ASP A 422 23.17 -12.68 0.78
C ASP A 422 23.07 -11.77 2.00
N LEU A 423 22.08 -10.85 1.95
CA LEU A 423 21.66 -10.09 3.12
C LEU A 423 21.27 -11.02 4.27
N PRO A 424 21.58 -10.66 5.53
CA PRO A 424 20.95 -11.34 6.64
C PRO A 424 19.43 -11.21 6.48
N TYR A 425 18.72 -12.29 6.72
CA TYR A 425 17.27 -12.26 6.76
C TYR A 425 16.81 -12.95 8.03
N VAL A 426 15.62 -12.58 8.49
CA VAL A 426 14.98 -13.33 9.56
C VAL A 426 14.20 -14.47 8.93
N GLY A 427 14.52 -15.69 9.36
CA GLY A 427 13.87 -16.89 8.87
C GLY A 427 12.37 -16.86 9.10
N GLY A 428 11.61 -17.29 8.08
CA GLY A 428 10.16 -17.51 8.24
C GLY A 428 9.93 -18.56 9.33
N THR A 429 9.15 -18.19 10.35
CA THR A 429 8.79 -19.10 11.44
C THR A 429 7.94 -20.24 10.89
N ARG A 430 8.16 -21.46 11.40
CA ARG A 430 7.34 -22.59 11.00
C ARG A 430 5.99 -22.48 11.69
N GLU A 431 4.93 -22.51 10.89
CA GLU A 431 3.58 -22.33 11.37
C GLU A 431 3.21 -23.35 12.47
N GLY A 432 2.53 -22.86 13.51
CA GLY A 432 1.93 -23.70 14.57
C GLY A 432 2.88 -24.23 15.66
N ARG A 433 4.18 -23.92 15.63
CA ARG A 433 5.16 -24.47 16.60
C ARG A 433 5.62 -23.52 17.69
N GLY A 434 5.24 -22.24 17.62
CA GLY A 434 5.58 -21.24 18.65
C GLY A 434 7.09 -21.08 18.87
N ALA A 435 7.90 -21.47 17.89
CA ALA A 435 9.34 -21.37 17.94
C ALA A 435 9.79 -19.93 17.71
N GLU A 436 10.92 -19.56 18.33
CA GLU A 436 11.47 -18.21 18.18
C GLU A 436 12.11 -18.03 16.79
N PRO A 437 11.98 -16.83 16.19
CA PRO A 437 12.62 -16.49 14.93
C PRO A 437 14.15 -16.47 15.06
N VAL A 438 14.83 -16.73 13.94
CA VAL A 438 16.29 -16.73 13.86
C VAL A 438 16.79 -15.78 12.78
N ALA A 439 17.91 -15.13 13.03
CA ALA A 439 18.67 -14.43 12.01
C ALA A 439 19.51 -15.46 11.23
N VAL A 440 19.34 -15.49 9.91
CA VAL A 440 20.13 -16.32 9.00
C VAL A 440 21.13 -15.45 8.28
N THR A 441 22.40 -15.85 8.35
CA THR A 441 23.53 -15.16 7.72
C THR A 441 24.41 -16.19 7.01
N GLU A 442 25.40 -15.73 6.24
CA GLU A 442 26.41 -16.61 5.66
C GLU A 442 27.23 -17.34 6.73
N GLY A 443 27.62 -16.63 7.79
CA GLY A 443 28.39 -17.17 8.91
C GLY A 443 27.62 -18.08 9.86
N GLY A 444 26.28 -18.13 9.80
CA GLY A 444 25.52 -19.03 10.67
C GLY A 444 24.05 -18.71 10.80
N THR A 445 23.43 -19.34 11.80
CA THR A 445 22.05 -19.07 12.20
C THR A 445 22.08 -18.74 13.68
N PHE A 446 21.42 -17.66 14.07
CA PHE A 446 21.47 -17.12 15.43
C PHE A 446 20.05 -16.84 15.95
N THR A 447 19.79 -17.10 17.22
CA THR A 447 18.54 -16.67 17.86
C THR A 447 18.40 -15.16 17.69
N LEU A 448 17.22 -14.67 17.27
CA LEU A 448 17.05 -13.24 17.05
C LEU A 448 17.17 -12.45 18.36
N ALA A 449 16.71 -13.02 19.48
CA ALA A 449 16.70 -12.36 20.78
C ALA A 449 18.10 -12.25 21.44
N THR A 450 18.91 -13.31 21.40
CA THR A 450 20.17 -13.38 22.17
C THR A 450 21.41 -13.48 21.29
N GLY A 451 21.25 -13.75 19.99
CA GLY A 451 22.36 -13.96 19.07
C GLY A 451 23.10 -15.28 19.34
N GLU A 452 22.54 -16.20 20.12
CA GLU A 452 23.13 -17.51 20.38
C GLU A 452 23.10 -18.36 19.11
N PRO A 453 24.20 -19.05 18.75
CA PRO A 453 24.25 -19.87 17.55
C PRO A 453 23.29 -21.05 17.66
N VAL A 454 22.48 -21.26 16.63
CA VAL A 454 21.55 -22.38 16.53
C VAL A 454 21.94 -23.23 15.34
N ARG A 455 22.05 -24.54 15.55
CA ARG A 455 22.43 -25.50 14.51
C ARG A 455 21.19 -26.20 13.96
N VAL A 456 20.23 -25.44 13.44
CA VAL A 456 18.99 -26.02 12.90
C VAL A 456 19.10 -26.41 11.43
N ARG A 457 20.09 -25.92 10.68
CA ARG A 457 20.28 -26.30 9.28
C ARG A 457 20.92 -27.70 9.18
N PRO A 458 20.58 -28.49 8.15
CA PRO A 458 21.26 -29.75 7.89
C PRO A 458 22.73 -29.50 7.57
N GLU A 459 23.55 -30.53 7.73
CA GLU A 459 24.96 -30.46 7.32
C GLU A 459 25.07 -30.06 5.84
N LYS A 460 25.93 -29.07 5.55
CA LYS A 460 26.20 -28.61 4.19
C LYS A 460 26.60 -29.81 3.33
N PRO A 461 26.15 -29.90 2.07
CA PRO A 461 26.57 -30.98 1.18
C PRO A 461 28.09 -30.95 0.99
N GLY A 462 28.73 -32.12 0.90
CA GLY A 462 30.19 -32.22 0.80
C GLY A 462 30.82 -31.56 -0.43
N ASP A 463 30.02 -31.23 -1.45
CA ASP A 463 30.43 -30.44 -2.62
C ASP A 463 29.36 -29.36 -2.93
N PRO A 464 29.52 -28.11 -2.43
CA PRO A 464 28.57 -27.02 -2.64
C PRO A 464 28.47 -26.58 -4.11
N ARG A 465 29.42 -26.98 -4.97
CA ARG A 465 29.35 -26.72 -6.42
C ARG A 465 28.36 -27.64 -7.12
N ARG A 466 27.95 -28.74 -6.47
CA ARG A 466 26.98 -29.71 -6.99
C ARG A 466 25.62 -29.58 -6.35
N HIS A 467 25.51 -28.91 -5.22
CA HIS A 467 24.27 -28.83 -4.47
C HIS A 467 24.05 -27.44 -3.92
N ARG A 468 22.84 -26.91 -4.12
CA ARG A 468 22.41 -25.64 -3.55
C ARG A 468 21.29 -25.91 -2.55
N ASP A 469 21.48 -25.41 -1.34
CA ASP A 469 20.48 -25.48 -0.27
C ASP A 469 19.70 -24.17 -0.23
N HIS A 470 18.39 -24.26 -0.44
CA HIS A 470 17.42 -23.17 -0.30
C HIS A 470 16.65 -23.38 1.00
N THR A 471 16.74 -22.43 1.92
CA THR A 471 16.00 -22.51 3.19
C THR A 471 14.57 -22.03 2.95
N LEU A 472 13.60 -22.93 3.12
CA LEU A 472 12.17 -22.63 2.90
C LEU A 472 11.50 -22.12 4.17
N ALA A 473 11.88 -22.65 5.34
CA ALA A 473 11.43 -22.21 6.65
C ALA A 473 12.51 -22.53 7.69
N ILE A 474 12.68 -21.68 8.70
CA ILE A 474 13.71 -21.87 9.72
C ILE A 474 13.40 -21.08 10.98
N ASP A 475 13.48 -21.76 12.12
CA ASP A 475 13.31 -21.21 13.45
C ASP A 475 14.19 -21.98 14.46
N THR A 476 14.03 -21.70 15.74
CA THR A 476 14.77 -22.40 16.82
C THR A 476 14.40 -23.88 16.98
N ALA A 477 13.27 -24.35 16.42
CA ALA A 477 12.84 -25.74 16.52
C ALA A 477 13.31 -26.61 15.35
N GLY A 478 13.81 -26.01 14.27
CA GLY A 478 14.38 -26.71 13.13
C GLY A 478 14.31 -25.91 11.83
N ALA A 479 14.64 -26.56 10.72
CA ALA A 479 14.56 -25.98 9.39
C ALA A 479 13.84 -26.92 8.42
N VAL A 480 13.35 -26.34 7.32
CA VAL A 480 12.99 -27.06 6.11
C VAL A 480 13.82 -26.48 4.98
N VAL A 481 14.66 -27.33 4.40
CA VAL A 481 15.64 -26.96 3.38
C VAL A 481 15.38 -27.78 2.13
N LEU A 482 15.27 -27.10 1.00
CA LEU A 482 15.30 -27.73 -0.30
C LEU A 482 16.74 -27.81 -0.79
N ARG A 483 17.20 -29.00 -1.10
CA ARG A 483 18.51 -29.27 -1.68
C ARG A 483 18.36 -29.66 -3.13
N GLU A 484 18.83 -28.80 -4.03
CA GLU A 484 18.84 -29.02 -5.48
C GLU A 484 20.21 -29.46 -5.96
N ALA A 485 20.27 -30.27 -7.03
CA ALA A 485 21.51 -30.53 -7.75
C ALA A 485 21.82 -29.36 -8.69
N VAL A 486 22.99 -28.74 -8.55
CA VAL A 486 23.48 -27.67 -9.43
C VAL A 486 23.82 -28.30 -10.79
N LEU A 487 22.93 -28.06 -11.75
CA LEU A 487 22.87 -28.73 -13.04
C LEU A 487 24.19 -28.67 -13.82
N ARG A 488 24.86 -29.82 -13.96
CA ARG A 488 25.38 -30.21 -15.28
C ARG A 488 24.21 -30.84 -16.04
N LEU A 489 24.10 -30.58 -17.34
CA LEU A 489 23.02 -31.10 -18.22
C LEU A 489 22.79 -32.63 -18.09
N GLU A 490 23.79 -33.39 -17.65
CA GLU A 490 23.72 -34.84 -17.44
C GLU A 490 23.16 -35.27 -16.06
N GLU A 491 23.02 -34.35 -15.10
CA GLU A 491 22.50 -34.60 -13.74
C GLU A 491 21.10 -33.99 -13.50
N ALA A 492 20.46 -33.45 -14.56
CA ALA A 492 19.12 -32.85 -14.50
C ALA A 492 18.00 -33.84 -14.10
N GLU A 493 18.29 -35.14 -14.09
CA GLU A 493 17.34 -36.19 -13.71
C GLU A 493 17.35 -36.52 -12.21
N LYS A 494 18.25 -35.91 -11.40
CA LYS A 494 18.27 -36.18 -9.96
C LYS A 494 17.11 -35.42 -9.28
N PRO A 495 16.32 -36.09 -8.42
CA PRO A 495 15.25 -35.44 -7.68
C PRO A 495 15.82 -34.38 -6.73
N ALA A 496 15.08 -33.28 -6.56
CA ALA A 496 15.35 -32.34 -5.50
C ALA A 496 14.96 -32.96 -4.15
N LEU A 497 15.62 -32.57 -3.06
CA LEU A 497 15.38 -33.15 -1.74
C LEU A 497 14.87 -32.09 -0.78
N VAL A 498 13.70 -32.31 -0.18
CA VAL A 498 13.25 -31.52 0.95
C VAL A 498 13.69 -32.21 2.23
N LEU A 499 14.49 -31.51 3.02
CA LEU A 499 15.07 -31.97 4.27
C LEU A 499 14.42 -31.20 5.42
N ARG A 500 13.77 -31.91 6.33
CA ARG A 500 13.31 -31.34 7.60
C ARG A 500 14.29 -31.71 8.69
N THR A 501 14.67 -30.71 9.47
CA THR A 501 15.55 -30.89 10.63
C THR A 501 14.82 -30.56 11.92
N ASP A 502 15.39 -31.06 13.02
CA ASP A 502 15.03 -30.66 14.37
C ASP A 502 15.94 -29.52 14.88
N ALA A 503 15.81 -29.19 16.17
CA ALA A 503 16.59 -28.14 16.82
C ALA A 503 18.10 -28.43 16.89
N ALA A 504 18.51 -29.70 16.70
CA ALA A 504 19.91 -30.10 16.65
C ALA A 504 20.48 -30.11 15.22
N GLY A 505 19.63 -29.87 14.21
CA GLY A 505 20.01 -29.89 12.80
C GLY A 505 20.03 -31.30 12.21
N GLU A 506 19.57 -32.28 12.97
CA GLU A 506 19.50 -33.67 12.51
C GLU A 506 18.34 -33.80 11.54
N VAL A 507 18.57 -34.43 10.40
CA VAL A 507 17.54 -34.65 9.38
C VAL A 507 16.56 -35.69 9.90
N VAL A 508 15.39 -35.24 10.35
CA VAL A 508 14.31 -36.10 10.86
C VAL A 508 13.38 -36.59 9.76
N GLN A 509 13.39 -35.94 8.60
CA GLN A 509 12.54 -36.27 7.46
C GLN A 509 13.21 -35.90 6.15
N ARG A 510 13.06 -36.76 5.13
CA ARG A 510 13.51 -36.54 3.77
C ARG A 510 12.35 -36.84 2.81
N THR A 511 12.15 -35.93 1.87
CA THR A 511 11.13 -36.06 0.82
C THR A 511 11.83 -35.84 -0.53
N GLU A 512 11.67 -36.77 -1.46
CA GLU A 512 12.23 -36.62 -2.81
C GLU A 512 11.17 -35.99 -3.72
N LEU A 513 11.54 -34.94 -4.45
CA LEU A 513 10.67 -34.20 -5.35
C LEU A 513 11.13 -34.39 -6.79
N ALA A 514 10.17 -34.57 -7.69
CA ALA A 514 10.44 -34.53 -9.12
C ALA A 514 11.00 -33.14 -9.53
N PRO A 515 11.97 -33.07 -10.47
CA PRO A 515 12.67 -31.83 -10.81
C PRO A 515 11.76 -30.68 -11.31
N ASP A 516 10.61 -31.02 -11.88
CA ASP A 516 9.64 -30.11 -12.51
C ASP A 516 8.78 -29.33 -11.50
N ILE A 517 8.62 -29.84 -10.28
CA ILE A 517 7.79 -29.20 -9.22
C ILE A 517 8.46 -27.91 -8.70
N VAL A 518 9.79 -27.85 -8.74
CA VAL A 518 10.57 -26.98 -7.86
C VAL A 518 11.15 -25.75 -8.59
N GLY A 519 11.52 -25.90 -9.86
CA GLY A 519 12.47 -25.00 -10.53
C GLY A 519 12.01 -23.58 -10.91
N ARG A 520 10.78 -23.13 -10.59
CA ARG A 520 10.32 -21.76 -10.95
C ARG A 520 9.72 -20.91 -9.83
N TYR A 521 9.26 -21.49 -8.73
CA TYR A 521 8.47 -20.75 -7.74
C TYR A 521 8.98 -20.90 -6.30
N LEU A 522 10.28 -21.19 -6.13
CA LEU A 522 10.91 -21.39 -4.81
C LEU A 522 10.61 -20.28 -3.81
N GLU A 523 10.63 -19.03 -4.26
CA GLU A 523 10.36 -17.86 -3.41
C GLU A 523 8.92 -17.79 -2.89
N SER A 524 8.03 -18.62 -3.42
CA SER A 524 6.58 -18.62 -3.12
C SER A 524 6.11 -19.95 -2.53
N VAL A 525 7.04 -20.85 -2.20
CA VAL A 525 6.74 -22.12 -1.53
C VAL A 525 6.52 -21.87 -0.04
N HIS A 526 5.47 -22.48 0.51
CA HIS A 526 5.21 -22.46 1.95
C HIS A 526 5.25 -23.85 2.57
N VAL A 527 5.79 -23.90 3.78
CA VAL A 527 5.93 -25.12 4.57
C VAL A 527 4.85 -25.12 5.63
N LEU A 528 3.91 -26.07 5.54
CA LEU A 528 2.99 -26.39 6.63
C LEU A 528 3.58 -27.53 7.48
N ASP A 529 2.86 -28.00 8.50
CA ASP A 529 3.40 -29.05 9.38
C ASP A 529 3.58 -30.39 8.65
N GLU A 530 2.67 -30.73 7.73
CA GLU A 530 2.64 -32.01 7.03
C GLU A 530 2.88 -31.91 5.52
N VAL A 531 2.66 -30.73 4.91
CA VAL A 531 2.75 -30.55 3.45
C VAL A 531 3.61 -29.35 3.06
N LEU A 532 4.24 -29.46 1.90
CA LEU A 532 4.83 -28.35 1.18
C LEU A 532 3.84 -27.83 0.15
N VAL A 533 3.53 -26.54 0.19
CA VAL A 533 2.61 -25.88 -0.73
C VAL A 533 3.41 -25.12 -1.76
N ALA A 534 3.31 -25.53 -3.02
CA ALA A 534 4.05 -24.92 -4.13
C ALA A 534 3.06 -24.36 -5.17
N PRO A 535 3.09 -23.05 -5.44
CA PRO A 535 2.40 -22.48 -6.60
C PRO A 535 2.85 -23.16 -7.90
N HIS A 536 1.91 -23.47 -8.77
CA HIS A 536 2.17 -24.14 -10.04
C HIS A 536 1.40 -23.50 -11.19
N VAL A 537 1.93 -23.67 -12.39
CA VAL A 537 1.29 -23.19 -13.62
C VAL A 537 1.21 -24.36 -14.58
N GLU A 538 0.02 -24.92 -14.70
CA GLU A 538 -0.27 -25.95 -15.69
C GLU A 538 -0.54 -25.28 -17.06
N ARG A 539 -0.37 -26.01 -18.15
CA ARG A 539 -0.78 -25.54 -19.48
C ARG A 539 -2.02 -26.31 -19.90
N ASP A 540 -3.06 -25.58 -20.27
CA ASP A 540 -4.25 -26.18 -20.87
C ASP A 540 -3.88 -26.82 -22.22
N ASP A 541 -3.97 -28.14 -22.32
CA ASP A 541 -3.67 -28.92 -23.54
C ASP A 541 -4.39 -28.40 -24.80
N SER A 542 -5.56 -27.78 -24.63
CA SER A 542 -6.39 -27.32 -25.75
C SER A 542 -6.03 -25.92 -26.23
N THR A 543 -5.53 -25.06 -25.34
CA THR A 543 -5.27 -23.65 -25.65
C THR A 543 -3.81 -23.22 -25.50
N GLU A 544 -2.97 -24.08 -24.92
CA GLU A 544 -1.61 -23.80 -24.46
C GLU A 544 -1.51 -22.64 -23.45
N ASN A 545 -2.65 -22.15 -22.95
CA ASN A 545 -2.68 -21.04 -22.00
C ASN A 545 -2.22 -21.50 -20.62
N PRO A 546 -1.49 -20.65 -19.88
CA PRO A 546 -1.14 -20.94 -18.49
C PRO A 546 -2.40 -20.89 -17.62
N ILE A 547 -2.71 -22.01 -16.99
CA ILE A 547 -3.75 -22.14 -15.98
C ILE A 547 -3.10 -22.22 -14.60
N ARG A 548 -3.69 -21.50 -13.66
CA ARG A 548 -3.25 -21.45 -12.28
C ARG A 548 -3.56 -22.80 -11.62
N ALA A 549 -2.58 -23.38 -10.93
CA ALA A 549 -2.73 -24.61 -10.19
C ALA A 549 -1.84 -24.60 -8.95
N LEU A 550 -2.07 -25.49 -8.00
CA LEU A 550 -1.23 -25.56 -6.81
C LEU A 550 -0.95 -27.02 -6.45
N ALA A 551 0.31 -27.30 -6.12
CA ALA A 551 0.74 -28.61 -5.65
C ALA A 551 0.86 -28.60 -4.13
N ALA A 552 0.17 -29.52 -3.47
CA ALA A 552 0.42 -29.87 -2.08
C ALA A 552 1.21 -31.18 -2.04
N VAL A 553 2.46 -31.10 -1.62
CA VAL A 553 3.39 -32.22 -1.53
C VAL A 553 3.42 -32.74 -0.09
N PRO A 554 3.00 -33.98 0.19
CA PRO A 554 3.14 -34.55 1.52
C PRO A 554 4.61 -34.68 1.90
N LEU A 555 4.97 -34.29 3.12
CA LEU A 555 6.32 -34.48 3.65
C LEU A 555 6.44 -35.90 4.24
N GLY A 556 7.55 -36.61 3.99
CA GLY A 556 7.90 -37.85 4.71
C GLY A 556 7.94 -39.16 3.93
N ALA A 557 7.86 -39.12 2.61
CA ALA A 557 8.03 -40.29 1.75
C ALA A 557 8.76 -39.92 0.45
N GLU A 558 9.13 -40.92 -0.34
CA GLU A 558 9.32 -40.71 -1.78
C GLU A 558 7.95 -40.35 -2.36
N VAL A 559 7.82 -39.13 -2.88
CA VAL A 559 6.56 -38.62 -3.43
C VAL A 559 6.67 -38.69 -4.95
N GLY A 560 5.94 -39.62 -5.56
CA GLY A 560 5.75 -39.64 -7.00
C GLY A 560 4.78 -38.56 -7.45
N GLU A 561 4.69 -38.34 -8.76
CA GLU A 561 3.70 -37.42 -9.36
C GLU A 561 2.26 -37.82 -9.00
N ASP A 562 1.99 -39.13 -8.88
CA ASP A 562 0.70 -39.69 -8.48
C ASP A 562 0.33 -39.41 -7.00
N ASP A 563 1.31 -39.07 -6.16
CA ASP A 563 1.12 -38.80 -4.73
C ASP A 563 0.85 -37.30 -4.45
N LEU A 564 0.97 -36.45 -5.48
CA LEU A 564 0.73 -35.02 -5.38
C LEU A 564 -0.77 -34.72 -5.33
N VAL A 565 -1.17 -33.85 -4.40
CA VAL A 565 -2.52 -33.28 -4.41
C VAL A 565 -2.49 -32.01 -5.23
N TRP A 566 -3.00 -32.11 -6.46
CA TRP A 566 -3.21 -30.97 -7.35
C TRP A 566 -4.53 -30.27 -7.02
N ILE A 567 -4.44 -28.97 -6.72
CA ILE A 567 -5.58 -28.10 -6.47
C ILE A 567 -5.74 -27.19 -7.69
N ASP A 568 -6.79 -27.45 -8.48
CA ASP A 568 -7.21 -26.63 -9.61
C ASP A 568 -8.13 -25.48 -9.14
N PHE A 569 -8.03 -24.34 -9.83
CA PHE A 569 -8.86 -23.16 -9.63
C PHE A 569 -9.94 -23.02 -10.72
N GLY A 570 -10.39 -24.14 -11.29
CA GLY A 570 -11.42 -24.18 -12.32
C GLY A 570 -10.93 -23.67 -13.67
N GLY A 571 -9.66 -23.87 -14.00
CA GLY A 571 -9.06 -23.37 -15.25
C GLY A 571 -8.89 -21.85 -15.29
N GLU A 572 -8.74 -21.20 -14.13
CA GLU A 572 -8.40 -19.78 -14.05
C GLU A 572 -7.09 -19.52 -14.79
N ARG A 573 -7.15 -18.61 -15.77
CA ARG A 573 -5.99 -18.25 -16.56
C ARG A 573 -5.14 -17.27 -15.79
N LEU A 574 -3.83 -17.50 -15.82
CA LEU A 574 -2.91 -16.46 -15.40
C LEU A 574 -2.86 -15.36 -16.47
N PRO A 575 -2.78 -14.08 -16.07
CA PRO A 575 -2.60 -12.98 -17.02
C PRO A 575 -1.40 -13.25 -17.92
N GLU A 576 -1.63 -13.29 -19.24
CA GLU A 576 -0.53 -13.39 -20.20
C GLU A 576 0.31 -12.12 -20.12
N THR A 577 1.58 -12.25 -19.74
CA THR A 577 2.52 -11.15 -19.93
C THR A 577 2.97 -11.15 -21.40
N PRO A 578 2.64 -10.10 -22.18
CA PRO A 578 2.93 -10.06 -23.63
C PRO A 578 4.43 -10.05 -23.96
N ASP A 579 5.29 -9.93 -22.95
CA ASP A 579 6.75 -9.95 -23.10
C ASP A 579 7.37 -10.89 -22.06
N SER A 580 7.94 -12.00 -22.52
CA SER A 580 8.66 -12.99 -21.69
C SER A 580 9.81 -12.41 -20.84
N ARG A 581 10.22 -11.16 -21.11
CA ARG A 581 11.26 -10.43 -20.37
C ARG A 581 10.74 -9.51 -19.27
N GLN A 582 9.43 -9.25 -19.21
CA GLN A 582 8.83 -8.42 -18.16
C GLN A 582 8.36 -9.28 -16.98
N THR A 583 8.33 -8.68 -15.79
CA THR A 583 7.95 -9.28 -14.51
C THR A 583 6.65 -10.07 -14.67
N GLN A 584 6.76 -11.41 -14.66
CA GLN A 584 5.62 -12.31 -14.81
C GLN A 584 4.65 -12.10 -13.66
N ALA A 585 3.35 -12.32 -13.90
CA ALA A 585 2.37 -12.40 -12.83
C ALA A 585 2.88 -13.41 -11.78
N LEU A 586 3.01 -12.95 -10.53
CA LEU A 586 3.59 -13.75 -9.45
C LEU A 586 2.46 -14.49 -8.74
N HIS A 587 2.35 -15.79 -9.01
CA HIS A 587 1.47 -16.67 -8.24
C HIS A 587 2.13 -16.99 -6.90
N ARG A 588 1.51 -16.54 -5.82
CA ARG A 588 2.00 -16.68 -4.45
C ARG A 588 1.02 -17.44 -3.58
N THR A 589 1.52 -17.95 -2.48
CA THR A 589 0.71 -18.48 -1.39
C THR A 589 1.02 -17.71 -0.11
N LEU A 590 0.22 -17.90 0.94
CA LEU A 590 0.50 -17.41 2.30
C LEU A 590 -0.30 -18.25 3.31
N ALA A 591 0.37 -18.83 4.30
CA ALA A 591 -0.30 -19.51 5.39
C ALA A 591 -0.84 -18.49 6.41
N VAL A 592 -2.14 -18.58 6.75
CA VAL A 592 -2.80 -17.69 7.71
C VAL A 592 -3.73 -18.49 8.62
N PRO A 593 -4.15 -17.94 9.76
CA PRO A 593 -5.22 -18.52 10.58
C PRO A 593 -6.43 -18.92 9.72
N GLY A 594 -6.82 -20.19 9.70
CA GLY A 594 -8.00 -20.70 8.99
C GLY A 594 -7.79 -21.22 7.56
N ALA A 595 -6.77 -20.77 6.82
CA ALA A 595 -6.53 -21.19 5.43
C ALA A 595 -5.08 -21.01 4.97
N VAL A 596 -4.71 -21.66 3.87
CA VAL A 596 -3.58 -21.20 3.03
C VAL A 596 -4.13 -20.40 1.88
N VAL A 597 -3.77 -19.14 1.78
CA VAL A 597 -4.31 -18.23 0.76
C VAL A 597 -3.45 -18.29 -0.48
N SER A 598 -4.06 -18.59 -1.61
CA SER A 598 -3.44 -18.47 -2.92
C SER A 598 -3.86 -17.16 -3.59
N TYR A 599 -2.91 -16.42 -4.14
CA TYR A 599 -3.18 -15.15 -4.82
C TYR A 599 -2.20 -14.86 -5.96
N VAL A 600 -2.56 -13.93 -6.85
CA VAL A 600 -1.72 -13.50 -7.98
C VAL A 600 -1.42 -12.02 -7.83
N ILE A 601 -0.16 -11.62 -7.98
CA ILE A 601 0.26 -10.23 -8.11
C ILE A 601 0.66 -9.99 -9.56
N ASP A 602 -0.15 -9.24 -10.31
CA ASP A 602 0.19 -8.83 -11.68
C ASP A 602 0.57 -7.34 -11.70
N PRO A 603 1.84 -6.98 -12.02
CA PRO A 603 2.29 -5.60 -12.08
C PRO A 603 1.60 -4.74 -13.16
N ASN A 604 0.93 -5.37 -14.13
CA ASN A 604 0.34 -4.75 -15.31
C ASN A 604 -1.19 -4.84 -15.36
N GLU A 605 -1.82 -5.48 -14.37
CA GLU A 605 -3.26 -5.72 -14.36
C GLU A 605 -4.04 -4.40 -14.41
N SER A 606 -4.98 -4.28 -15.36
CA SER A 606 -5.85 -3.12 -15.48
C SER A 606 -7.33 -3.53 -15.43
N GLY A 607 -7.92 -3.39 -14.24
CA GLY A 607 -9.30 -2.95 -14.00
C GLY A 607 -10.50 -3.83 -14.37
N SER A 608 -10.39 -4.89 -15.18
CA SER A 608 -11.56 -5.74 -15.48
C SER A 608 -11.41 -7.22 -15.19
N ASP A 609 -10.20 -7.79 -15.31
CA ASP A 609 -9.94 -9.21 -15.05
C ASP A 609 -9.02 -9.34 -13.84
N LEU A 610 -9.56 -9.03 -12.65
CA LEU A 610 -8.80 -9.19 -11.40
C LEU A 610 -8.83 -10.66 -10.97
N SER A 611 -7.66 -11.24 -10.73
CA SER A 611 -7.54 -12.64 -10.27
C SER A 611 -8.12 -12.81 -8.84
N PRO A 612 -9.02 -13.77 -8.59
CA PRO A 612 -9.57 -14.01 -7.26
C PRO A 612 -8.52 -14.59 -6.29
N LEU A 613 -8.78 -14.36 -4.99
CA LEU A 613 -8.06 -15.01 -3.90
C LEU A 613 -8.78 -16.30 -3.53
N HIS A 614 -8.02 -17.35 -3.22
CA HIS A 614 -8.58 -18.63 -2.80
C HIS A 614 -8.02 -19.02 -1.44
N GLY A 615 -8.91 -19.31 -0.48
CA GLY A 615 -8.54 -19.96 0.77
C GLY A 615 -8.57 -21.46 0.63
N LEU A 616 -7.42 -22.10 0.83
CA LEU A 616 -7.23 -23.54 0.75
C LEU A 616 -7.34 -24.14 2.13
N VAL A 617 -8.08 -25.24 2.21
CA VAL A 617 -8.43 -25.92 3.47
C VAL A 617 -8.26 -27.44 3.30
N PRO A 618 -8.24 -28.19 4.41
CA PRO A 618 -8.22 -29.65 4.38
C PRO A 618 -9.44 -30.31 3.71
#